data_AF-Q6PN88-F1
#
_entry.id   AF-Q6PN88-F1
#
_cell.length_a   1.000
_cell.length_b   1.000
_cell.length_c   1.000
_cell.angle_alpha   90.00
_cell.angle_beta   90.00
_cell.angle_gamma   90.00
#
_symmetry.space_group_name_H-M   'P 1'
#
loop_
_entity.id
_entity.type
_entity.pdbx_description
1 polymer ?
#
loop_
_entity_poly.entity_id
_entity_poly.type
_entity_poly.pdbx_seq_one_letter_code
_entity_poly.pdbx_strand_id
1 'polypeptide(L)'
;SGKAVEGVVAGARIEILSPRHAAGLDYVPDTHPTISALEESGKTVVIVAKDKAPIGFIAVRDEPRPDAAAAITRVHQLGVTPIMLSGDNRRTAGAVGKAMGLEVRAELLPDGKLQE
;
A
#
# COMPACT_ATOMS: atom_id res chain seq x y z
N SER A 1 11.08 0.67 10.98
CA SER A 1 9.90 -0.12 11.39
C SER A 1 8.91 -0.17 10.22
N GLY A 2 8.12 -1.25 10.06
CA GLY A 2 7.10 -1.33 8.99
C GLY A 2 7.42 -2.22 7.78
N LYS A 3 8.35 -3.18 7.90
CA LYS A 3 8.69 -4.11 6.81
C LYS A 3 7.94 -5.45 6.90
N ALA A 4 7.76 -5.95 8.12
CA ALA A 4 7.06 -7.18 8.44
C ALA A 4 6.55 -7.14 9.89
N VAL A 5 5.58 -8.00 10.19
CA VAL A 5 5.10 -8.34 11.54
C VAL A 5 5.18 -9.85 11.69
N GLU A 6 5.68 -10.33 12.82
CA GLU A 6 5.83 -11.76 13.09
C GLU A 6 5.16 -12.14 14.41
N GLY A 7 4.71 -13.38 14.53
CA GLY A 7 4.10 -13.90 15.75
C GLY A 7 3.93 -15.41 15.75
N VAL A 8 3.48 -15.96 16.87
CA VAL A 8 3.17 -17.38 17.01
C VAL A 8 1.66 -17.55 17.10
N VAL A 9 1.07 -18.35 16.21
CA VAL A 9 -0.36 -18.67 16.20
C VAL A 9 -0.51 -20.19 16.25
N ALA A 10 -1.20 -20.70 17.27
CA ALA A 10 -1.38 -22.14 17.49
C ALA A 10 -0.06 -22.95 17.41
N GLY A 11 1.03 -22.37 17.92
CA GLY A 11 2.36 -23.01 17.94
C GLY A 11 3.18 -22.90 16.65
N ALA A 12 2.66 -22.28 15.58
CA ALA A 12 3.38 -22.05 14.34
C ALA A 12 3.89 -20.61 14.23
N ARG A 13 5.07 -20.40 13.62
CA ARG A 13 5.58 -19.06 13.32
C ARG A 13 4.87 -18.51 12.09
N ILE A 14 4.20 -17.37 12.26
CA ILE A 14 3.51 -16.64 11.21
C ILE A 14 4.23 -15.32 10.95
N GLU A 15 4.43 -15.00 9.68
CA GLU A 15 5.00 -13.74 9.22
C GLU A 15 4.02 -13.06 8.27
N ILE A 16 3.81 -11.76 8.45
CA ILE A 16 3.00 -10.89 7.59
C ILE A 16 3.91 -9.80 7.03
N LEU A 17 4.03 -9.72 5.72
CA LEU A 17 5.00 -8.87 5.05
C LEU A 17 4.50 -8.36 3.70
N SER A 18 5.02 -7.21 3.26
CA SER A 18 4.73 -6.70 1.92
C SER A 18 5.45 -7.52 0.84
N PRO A 19 4.92 -7.61 -0.41
CA PRO A 19 5.57 -8.31 -1.53
C PRO A 19 7.06 -8.02 -1.71
N ARG A 20 7.44 -6.73 -1.68
CA ARG A 20 8.84 -6.27 -1.77
C ARG A 20 9.81 -6.79 -0.69
N HIS A 21 9.29 -7.29 0.43
CA HIS A 21 10.10 -7.79 1.55
C HIS A 21 10.06 -9.32 1.66
N ALA A 22 9.46 -10.02 0.69
CA ALA A 22 9.30 -11.47 0.73
C ALA A 22 10.48 -12.27 0.17
N ALA A 23 11.62 -11.61 -0.04
CA ALA A 23 12.85 -12.22 -0.56
C ALA A 23 13.46 -13.34 0.34
N GLY A 24 12.82 -13.69 1.47
CA GLY A 24 13.18 -14.81 2.34
C GLY A 24 12.11 -15.90 2.44
N LEU A 25 11.01 -15.79 1.71
CA LEU A 25 9.99 -16.85 1.60
C LEU A 25 10.36 -17.84 0.51
N ASP A 26 9.79 -19.04 0.57
CA ASP A 26 9.91 -20.06 -0.48
C ASP A 26 9.02 -19.72 -1.70
N TYR A 27 9.06 -18.47 -2.14
CA TYR A 27 8.14 -17.88 -3.10
C TYR A 27 8.65 -16.55 -3.65
N VAL A 28 8.32 -16.28 -4.92
CA VAL A 28 8.60 -15.01 -5.58
C VAL A 28 7.27 -14.28 -5.81
N PRO A 29 6.93 -13.27 -5.00
CA PRO A 29 5.62 -12.62 -5.05
C PRO A 29 5.41 -11.71 -6.25
N ASP A 30 6.49 -11.10 -6.75
CA ASP A 30 6.42 -10.07 -7.79
C ASP A 30 5.92 -10.59 -9.15
N THR A 31 5.72 -11.90 -9.28
CA THR A 31 5.20 -12.54 -10.51
C THR A 31 3.75 -13.01 -10.41
N HIS A 32 3.09 -12.83 -9.26
CA HIS A 32 1.73 -13.36 -9.09
C HIS A 32 0.68 -12.40 -9.68
N PRO A 33 -0.02 -12.79 -10.76
CA PRO A 33 -0.88 -11.87 -11.53
C PRO A 33 -2.02 -11.27 -10.69
N THR A 34 -2.53 -12.02 -9.70
CA THR A 34 -3.56 -11.51 -8.80
C THR A 34 -3.04 -10.40 -7.88
N ILE A 35 -1.79 -10.49 -7.39
CA ILE A 35 -1.21 -9.45 -6.53
C ILE A 35 -1.07 -8.16 -7.34
N SER A 36 -0.54 -8.27 -8.56
CA SER A 36 -0.41 -7.13 -9.46
C SER A 36 -1.74 -6.44 -9.75
N ALA A 37 -2.78 -7.22 -10.11
CA ALA A 37 -4.11 -6.67 -10.38
C ALA A 37 -4.75 -6.01 -9.15
N LEU A 38 -4.53 -6.55 -7.95
CA LEU A 38 -5.04 -5.96 -6.71
C LEU A 38 -4.35 -4.63 -6.40
N GLU A 39 -3.03 -4.56 -6.54
CA GLU A 39 -2.27 -3.32 -6.33
C GLU A 39 -2.60 -2.25 -7.38
N GLU A 40 -2.79 -2.64 -8.65
CA GLU A 40 -3.29 -1.74 -9.70
C GLU A 40 -4.70 -1.21 -9.40
N SER A 41 -5.52 -2.00 -8.71
CA SER A 41 -6.85 -1.59 -8.25
C SER A 41 -6.85 -0.73 -6.98
N GLY A 42 -5.68 -0.27 -6.54
CA GLY A 42 -5.52 0.59 -5.37
C GLY A 42 -5.55 -0.15 -4.04
N LYS A 43 -5.20 -1.44 -4.00
CA LYS A 43 -5.14 -2.21 -2.75
C LYS A 43 -3.71 -2.45 -2.31
N THR A 44 -3.41 -2.20 -1.04
CA THR A 44 -2.19 -2.66 -0.40
C THR A 44 -2.31 -4.15 -0.13
N VAL A 45 -1.38 -4.95 -0.67
CA VAL A 45 -1.33 -6.40 -0.47
C VAL A 45 -0.25 -6.75 0.54
N VAL A 46 -0.58 -7.65 1.46
CA VAL A 46 0.38 -8.29 2.37
C VAL A 46 0.31 -9.81 2.20
N ILE A 47 1.45 -10.46 2.31
CA ILE A 47 1.60 -11.91 2.23
C ILE A 47 1.59 -12.45 3.65
N VAL A 48 0.88 -13.56 3.85
CA VAL A 48 0.90 -14.33 5.09
C VAL A 48 1.69 -15.60 4.84
N ALA A 49 2.71 -15.83 5.64
CA ALA A 49 3.55 -17.02 5.57
C ALA A 49 3.57 -17.77 6.89
N LYS A 50 3.61 -19.11 6.80
CA LYS A 50 3.84 -20.01 7.91
C LYS A 50 5.18 -20.69 7.71
N ASP A 51 6.11 -20.53 8.66
CA ASP A 51 7.44 -21.13 8.59
C ASP A 51 8.14 -20.90 7.24
N LYS A 52 8.09 -19.66 6.72
CA LYS A 52 8.56 -19.20 5.40
C LYS A 52 7.78 -19.66 4.15
N ALA A 53 6.81 -20.56 4.30
CA ALA A 53 5.91 -20.93 3.20
C ALA A 53 4.72 -19.96 3.13
N PRO A 54 4.50 -19.23 2.02
CA PRO A 54 3.29 -18.42 1.87
C PRO A 54 2.05 -19.30 1.88
N ILE A 55 1.07 -18.90 2.67
CA ILE A 55 -0.22 -19.58 2.79
C ILE A 55 -1.37 -18.74 2.21
N GLY A 56 -1.10 -17.49 1.83
CA GLY A 56 -2.06 -16.61 1.18
C GLY A 56 -1.65 -15.14 1.21
N PHE A 57 -2.55 -14.28 0.74
CA PHE A 57 -2.39 -12.83 0.80
C PHE A 57 -3.69 -12.17 1.26
N ILE A 58 -3.54 -11.00 1.90
CA ILE A 58 -4.64 -10.12 2.31
C ILE A 58 -4.48 -8.83 1.51
N ALA A 59 -5.56 -8.39 0.88
CA ALA A 59 -5.60 -7.11 0.17
C ALA A 59 -6.54 -6.16 0.91
N VAL A 60 -6.00 -5.03 1.33
CA VAL A 60 -6.74 -3.96 2.01
C VAL A 60 -6.69 -2.69 1.20
N ARG A 61 -7.72 -1.87 1.30
CA ARG A 61 -7.74 -0.54 0.71
C ARG A 61 -8.45 0.39 1.67
N ASP A 62 -7.81 1.52 1.93
CA ASP A 62 -8.48 2.63 2.58
C ASP A 62 -9.37 3.32 1.56
N GLU A 63 -10.66 3.31 1.84
CA GLU A 63 -11.61 4.01 0.99
C GLU A 63 -11.56 5.51 1.31
N PRO A 64 -11.41 6.37 0.29
CA PRO A 64 -11.62 7.79 0.45
C PRO A 64 -12.92 8.10 1.19
N ARG A 65 -12.88 9.12 2.05
CA ARG A 65 -14.12 9.68 2.58
C ARG A 65 -15.01 10.14 1.40
N PRO A 66 -16.33 9.94 1.45
CA PRO A 66 -17.23 10.30 0.35
C PRO A 66 -17.13 11.76 -0.10
N ASP A 67 -16.74 12.65 0.80
CA ASP A 67 -16.61 14.10 0.59
C ASP A 67 -15.21 14.54 0.15
N ALA A 68 -14.21 13.66 0.13
CA ALA A 68 -12.82 14.01 -0.14
C ALA A 68 -12.63 14.65 -1.52
N ALA A 69 -13.27 14.11 -2.56
CA ALA A 69 -13.18 14.66 -3.92
C ALA A 69 -13.76 16.07 -4.03
N ALA A 70 -14.88 16.32 -3.35
CA ALA A 70 -15.51 17.64 -3.30
C ALA A 70 -14.63 18.64 -2.55
N ALA A 71 -14.02 18.22 -1.44
CA ALA A 71 -13.08 19.05 -0.68
C ALA A 71 -11.86 19.44 -1.52
N ILE A 72 -11.25 18.49 -2.24
CA ILE A 72 -10.10 18.73 -3.12
C ILE A 72 -10.47 19.73 -4.24
N THR A 73 -11.65 19.57 -4.83
CA THR A 73 -12.13 20.50 -5.86
C THR A 73 -12.26 21.92 -5.32
N ARG A 74 -12.75 22.07 -4.09
CA ARG A 74 -12.87 23.39 -3.45
C ARG A 74 -11.50 24.00 -3.15
N VAL A 75 -10.50 23.19 -2.77
CA VAL A 75 -9.11 23.66 -2.60
C VAL A 75 -8.52 24.15 -3.93
N HIS A 76 -8.75 23.42 -5.03
CA HIS A 76 -8.36 23.87 -6.37
C HIS A 76 -9.02 25.20 -6.76
N GLN A 77 -10.31 25.38 -6.46
CA GLN A 77 -11.03 26.64 -6.74
C GLN A 77 -10.49 27.84 -5.95
N LEU A 78 -9.79 27.60 -4.84
CA LEU A 78 -9.08 28.63 -4.08
C LEU A 78 -7.69 28.95 -4.66
N GLY A 79 -7.30 28.33 -5.77
CA GLY A 79 -5.99 28.52 -6.41
C GLY A 79 -4.86 27.73 -5.75
N VAL A 80 -5.18 26.75 -4.91
CA VAL A 80 -4.20 25.89 -4.24
C VAL A 80 -4.13 24.53 -4.93
N THR A 81 -2.92 24.05 -5.20
CA THR A 81 -2.68 22.73 -5.82
C THR A 81 -2.27 21.71 -4.76
N PRO A 82 -3.19 20.86 -4.26
CA PRO A 82 -2.87 19.80 -3.34
C PRO A 82 -2.05 18.67 -3.99
N ILE A 83 -1.08 18.15 -3.25
CA ILE A 83 -0.32 16.94 -3.57
C ILE A 83 -0.56 15.89 -2.48
N MET A 84 -0.55 14.60 -2.85
CA MET A 84 -0.72 13.48 -1.93
C MET A 84 0.63 12.88 -1.55
N LEU A 85 0.95 12.85 -0.26
CA LEU A 85 2.14 12.20 0.28
C LEU A 85 1.77 10.86 0.94
N SER A 86 2.08 9.75 0.26
CA SER A 86 1.75 8.39 0.71
C SER A 86 2.98 7.54 1.01
N GLY A 87 2.87 6.68 2.03
CA GLY A 87 3.85 5.62 2.31
C GLY A 87 3.53 4.30 1.61
N ASP A 88 2.38 4.22 0.92
CA ASP A 88 1.99 3.05 0.14
C ASP A 88 2.88 2.89 -1.10
N ASN A 89 2.79 1.71 -1.73
CA ASN A 89 3.48 1.48 -3.00
C ASN A 89 2.94 2.41 -4.11
N ARG A 90 3.76 2.63 -5.15
CA ARG A 90 3.43 3.55 -6.24
C ARG A 90 2.13 3.22 -6.97
N ARG A 91 1.81 1.93 -7.16
CA ARG A 91 0.60 1.46 -7.85
C ARG A 91 -0.66 1.83 -7.06
N THR A 92 -0.65 1.56 -5.75
CA THR A 92 -1.76 1.82 -4.85
C THR A 92 -2.03 3.32 -4.71
N ALA A 93 -0.98 4.07 -4.38
CA ALA A 93 -1.09 5.52 -4.20
C ALA A 93 -1.50 6.21 -5.50
N GLY A 94 -0.96 5.78 -6.65
CA GLY A 94 -1.32 6.31 -7.97
C GLY A 94 -2.78 6.05 -8.32
N ALA A 95 -3.33 4.88 -8.01
CA ALA A 95 -4.75 4.59 -8.23
C ALA A 95 -5.67 5.51 -7.39
N VAL A 96 -5.32 5.75 -6.13
CA VAL A 96 -6.07 6.66 -5.24
C VAL A 96 -5.96 8.11 -5.73
N GLY A 97 -4.76 8.59 -6.04
CA GLY A 97 -4.56 9.95 -6.54
C GLY A 97 -5.27 10.20 -7.87
N LYS A 98 -5.26 9.24 -8.79
CA LYS A 98 -6.02 9.32 -10.05
C LYS A 98 -7.52 9.46 -9.80
N ALA A 99 -8.08 8.72 -8.84
CA ALA A 99 -9.50 8.81 -8.49
C ALA A 99 -9.88 10.19 -7.92
N MET A 100 -8.91 10.91 -7.35
CA MET A 100 -9.09 12.23 -6.73
C MET A 100 -8.60 13.41 -7.58
N GLY A 101 -7.91 13.16 -8.69
CA GLY A 101 -7.27 14.19 -9.50
C GLY A 101 -6.07 14.87 -8.81
N LEU A 102 -5.27 14.10 -8.07
CA LEU A 102 -4.11 14.59 -7.32
C LEU A 102 -2.79 14.11 -7.94
N GLU A 103 -1.75 14.94 -7.87
CA GLU A 103 -0.36 14.49 -7.97
C GLU A 103 -0.01 13.66 -6.73
N VAL A 104 0.74 12.56 -6.92
CA VAL A 104 1.07 11.61 -5.85
C VAL A 104 2.57 11.41 -5.72
N ARG A 105 3.05 11.48 -4.49
CA ARG A 105 4.40 11.09 -4.07
C ARG A 105 4.26 9.88 -3.14
N ALA A 106 4.68 8.73 -3.63
CA ALA A 106 4.47 7.43 -3.01
C ALA A 106 5.76 6.87 -2.39
N GLU A 107 5.64 5.79 -1.62
CA GLU A 107 6.77 5.08 -0.98
C GLU A 107 7.58 5.95 -0.01
N LEU A 108 6.96 7.00 0.52
CA LEU A 108 7.60 7.92 1.47
C LEU A 108 7.62 7.34 2.88
N LEU A 109 8.81 7.23 3.45
CA LEU A 109 9.00 7.01 4.89
C LEU A 109 8.64 8.29 5.67
N PRO A 110 8.37 8.22 6.99
CA PRO A 110 8.04 9.39 7.80
C PRO A 110 9.02 10.55 7.63
N ASP A 111 10.32 10.25 7.63
CA ASP A 111 11.38 11.25 7.43
C ASP A 111 11.35 11.87 6.02
N GLY A 112 10.94 11.09 5.01
CA GLY A 112 10.81 11.54 3.63
C GLY A 112 9.62 12.46 3.40
N LYS A 113 8.56 12.35 4.22
CA LYS A 113 7.40 13.27 4.15
C LYS A 113 7.71 14.68 4.68
N LEU A 114 8.76 14.82 5.49
CA LEU A 114 9.17 16.10 6.08
C LEU A 114 10.13 16.91 5.20
N GLN A 115 10.68 16.30 4.14
CA GLN A 115 11.67 16.90 3.25
C GLN A 115 11.12 17.34 1.89
N GLU A 116 9.84 17.06 1.60
CA GLU A 116 9.09 17.59 0.45
C GLU A 116 8.22 18.78 0.85
#